data_AF-A0A7C6Y7Z6-F1
#
_entry.id   AF-A0A7C6Y7Z6-F1
#
_cell.length_a   1.000
_cell.length_b   1.000
_cell.length_c   1.000
_cell.angle_alpha   90.00
_cell.angle_beta   90.00
_cell.angle_gamma   90.00
#
_symmetry.space_group_name_H-M   'P 1'
#
loop_
_entity.id
_entity.type
_entity.pdbx_description
1 polymer ?
#
loop_
_entity_poly.entity_id
_entity_poly.type
_entity_poly.pdbx_seq_one_letter_code
_entity_poly.pdbx_strand_id
1 'polypeptide(L)'
;EYIQFIVERELDRAMIEYQPLRAMVLVVNPMTGEVLAMSGKPDFDPNDYASYPKEYWNISPISNTFEPGSTFKLVTLSSAIEENKYNMNEGFYCGGSVRVAGHNIHCWTGNGHGAISYLEVVYGSCNPGFINLGQRLGKDTLQKYIDAFGFGVRTGIDLPGESTGIIFNPEDMGPVELATTSFGQGVSVTPIQQVMAIAAMINGGTLYEPYLVKEITDADGNTIEKKSPTPVRQVISKETSDQVRHIMEQVVIHGTARNAAIPGYRIGGKTGTAQKVGPGGHYIAGEYIVSFVGFLPLENPQILLYVAVDGAKRGAQWGSQISAPIGKRIFKDIITYLSLPPDAEEENDSFKELVTVPNLEGLNLRQAGSAVDSTGLVIRAVGEGNVIEKQTPKAGARVPLQTEILVYLGKNGGEEVEIPNFSGWTMRQAAEVLNWLGLTMESRGSGVVNGQDPAPGEKVKPGDTVILEFSAID
;
A
#
# COMPACT_ATOMS: atom_id res chain seq x y z
N GLU A 1 11.79 15.75 8.67
CA GLU A 1 13.05 15.24 8.11
C GLU A 1 13.25 13.74 8.31
N TYR A 2 13.26 13.20 9.55
CA TYR A 2 13.51 11.76 9.74
C TYR A 2 12.47 10.81 9.09
N ILE A 3 11.18 11.17 9.10
CA ILE A 3 10.14 10.37 8.44
C ILE A 3 10.37 10.34 6.91
N GLN A 4 10.80 11.45 6.30
CA GLN A 4 11.16 11.49 4.88
C GLN A 4 12.32 10.54 4.58
N PHE A 5 13.37 10.54 5.43
CA PHE A 5 14.50 9.62 5.26
C PHE A 5 14.09 8.14 5.32
N ILE A 6 13.22 7.77 6.28
CA ILE A 6 12.67 6.41 6.35
C ILE A 6 11.96 6.04 5.03
N VAL A 7 11.16 6.98 4.51
CA VAL A 7 10.40 6.78 3.27
C VAL A 7 11.32 6.60 2.06
N GLU A 8 12.31 7.47 1.87
CA GLU A 8 13.30 7.37 0.78
C GLU A 8 14.00 6.02 0.80
N ARG A 9 14.53 5.63 1.97
CA ARG A 9 15.26 4.38 2.16
C ARG A 9 14.40 3.15 1.84
N GLU A 10 13.14 3.13 2.27
CA GLU A 10 12.24 2.01 2.00
C GLU A 10 11.79 1.97 0.53
N LEU A 11 11.69 3.13 -0.13
CA LEU A 11 11.44 3.20 -1.57
C LEU A 11 12.63 2.70 -2.39
N ASP A 12 13.87 3.10 -2.05
CA ASP A 12 15.08 2.59 -2.70
C ASP A 12 15.17 1.07 -2.57
N ARG A 13 14.89 0.57 -1.36
CA ARG A 13 14.78 -0.87 -1.10
C ARG A 13 13.71 -1.53 -1.97
N ALA A 14 12.52 -0.94 -2.08
CA ALA A 14 11.44 -1.47 -2.92
C ALA A 14 11.81 -1.49 -4.41
N MET A 15 12.56 -0.49 -4.89
CA MET A 15 13.04 -0.44 -6.27
C MET A 15 13.96 -1.64 -6.59
N ILE A 16 14.77 -2.06 -5.62
CA ILE A 16 15.62 -3.25 -5.75
C ILE A 16 14.79 -4.53 -5.59
N GLU A 17 14.03 -4.64 -4.49
CA GLU A 17 13.27 -5.83 -4.09
C GLU A 17 12.09 -6.19 -5.00
N TYR A 18 11.58 -5.27 -5.80
CA TYR A 18 10.42 -5.58 -6.64
C TYR A 18 10.64 -5.20 -8.10
N GLN A 19 11.70 -4.43 -8.38
CA GLN A 19 11.98 -3.85 -9.70
C GLN A 19 10.72 -3.27 -10.35
N PRO A 20 9.92 -2.46 -9.62
CA PRO A 20 8.71 -1.91 -10.15
C PRO A 20 9.02 -0.83 -11.20
N LEU A 21 8.02 -0.48 -11.99
CA LEU A 21 8.10 0.69 -12.85
C LEU A 21 8.12 1.97 -12.02
N ARG A 22 7.29 2.01 -10.98
CA ARG A 22 7.22 3.13 -10.02
C ARG A 22 6.87 2.62 -8.62
N ALA A 23 7.31 3.35 -7.61
CA ALA A 23 6.86 3.16 -6.23
C ALA A 23 6.64 4.53 -5.60
N MET A 24 5.66 4.67 -4.73
CA MET A 24 5.31 5.95 -4.11
C MET A 24 4.87 5.73 -2.68
N VAL A 25 5.23 6.68 -1.82
CA VAL A 25 4.84 6.70 -0.43
C VAL A 25 4.43 8.12 -0.02
N LEU A 26 3.33 8.19 0.72
CA LEU A 26 2.86 9.42 1.33
C LEU A 26 2.54 9.17 2.80
N VAL A 27 3.00 10.06 3.68
CA VAL A 27 2.72 10.05 5.11
C VAL A 27 2.13 11.39 5.50
N VAL A 28 0.92 11.37 6.06
CA VAL A 28 0.24 12.59 6.54
C VAL A 28 -0.21 12.43 7.98
N ASN A 29 -0.37 13.55 8.69
CA ASN A 29 -1.13 13.57 9.92
C ASN A 29 -2.62 13.74 9.58
N PRO A 30 -3.47 12.72 9.80
CA PRO A 30 -4.86 12.75 9.35
C PRO A 30 -5.72 13.75 10.15
N MET A 31 -5.29 14.17 11.34
CA MET A 31 -6.02 15.14 12.17
C MET A 31 -5.82 16.59 11.70
N THR A 32 -4.85 16.84 10.83
CA THR A 32 -4.43 18.20 10.47
C THR A 32 -4.28 18.44 8.98
N GLY A 33 -3.96 17.40 8.19
CA GLY A 33 -3.55 17.53 6.80
C GLY A 33 -2.05 17.83 6.60
N GLU A 34 -1.25 17.87 7.66
CA GLU A 34 0.20 18.06 7.53
C GLU A 34 0.83 16.88 6.78
N VAL A 35 1.58 17.18 5.71
CA VAL A 35 2.38 16.19 4.98
C VAL A 35 3.70 15.98 5.71
N LEU A 36 3.87 14.80 6.31
CA LEU A 36 5.06 14.44 7.10
C LEU A 36 6.20 13.88 6.24
N ALA A 37 5.84 13.18 5.15
CA ALA A 37 6.76 12.71 4.13
C ALA A 37 6.02 12.43 2.82
N MET A 38 6.69 12.66 1.69
CA MET A 38 6.16 12.41 0.35
C MET A 38 7.32 12.06 -0.57
N SER A 39 7.24 10.92 -1.25
CA SER A 39 8.25 10.53 -2.24
C SER A 39 7.69 9.57 -3.27
N GLY A 40 8.33 9.53 -4.44
CA GLY A 40 8.10 8.46 -5.40
C GLY A 40 9.32 8.24 -6.27
N LYS A 41 9.53 6.99 -6.67
CA LYS A 41 10.64 6.50 -7.49
C LYS A 41 10.13 5.99 -8.85
N PRO A 42 10.95 6.03 -9.91
CA PRO A 42 12.25 6.71 -9.97
C PRO A 42 12.11 8.24 -9.82
N ASP A 43 13.14 8.85 -9.24
CA ASP A 43 13.27 10.29 -8.99
C ASP A 43 14.61 10.82 -9.51
N PHE A 44 15.09 11.94 -8.95
CA PHE A 44 16.30 12.64 -9.37
C PHE A 44 17.05 13.23 -8.18
N ASP A 45 18.37 13.43 -8.32
CA ASP A 45 19.14 14.24 -7.37
C ASP A 45 18.84 15.72 -7.63
N PRO A 46 18.27 16.48 -6.67
CA PRO A 46 17.99 17.90 -6.86
C PRO A 46 19.24 18.75 -7.13
N ASN A 47 20.44 18.30 -6.75
CA ASN A 47 21.70 19.00 -7.03
C ASN A 47 22.22 18.76 -8.46
N ASP A 48 21.74 17.71 -9.15
CA ASP A 48 22.13 17.37 -10.52
C ASP A 48 20.92 16.96 -11.38
N TYR A 49 19.78 17.62 -11.18
CA TYR A 49 18.51 17.24 -11.82
C TYR A 49 18.58 17.21 -13.36
N ALA A 50 19.52 17.96 -13.96
CA ALA A 50 19.72 18.06 -15.40
C ALA A 50 20.28 16.76 -16.03
N SER A 51 20.90 15.87 -15.24
CA SER A 51 21.39 14.57 -15.72
C SER A 51 20.28 13.50 -15.78
N TYR A 52 19.11 13.78 -15.21
CA TYR A 52 17.98 12.86 -15.14
C TYR A 52 16.93 13.12 -16.24
N PRO A 53 16.18 12.09 -16.67
CA PRO A 53 15.01 12.27 -17.53
C PRO A 53 14.00 13.26 -16.93
N LYS A 54 13.51 14.19 -17.76
CA LYS A 54 12.54 15.22 -17.35
C LYS A 54 11.25 14.65 -16.75
N GLU A 55 10.88 13.43 -17.12
CA GLU A 55 9.72 12.73 -16.57
C GLU A 55 9.85 12.41 -15.07
N TYR A 56 11.08 12.35 -14.54
CA TYR A 56 11.34 12.10 -13.11
C TYR A 56 11.24 13.38 -12.28
N TRP A 57 11.20 14.57 -12.91
CA TRP A 57 11.13 15.84 -12.19
C TRP A 57 9.79 16.09 -11.50
N ASN A 58 8.78 15.28 -11.81
CA ASN A 58 7.44 15.41 -11.24
C ASN A 58 7.34 14.76 -9.85
N ILE A 59 6.60 15.40 -8.96
CA ILE A 59 6.25 14.85 -7.65
C ILE A 59 5.09 13.85 -7.85
N SER A 60 5.44 12.61 -8.16
CA SER A 60 4.45 11.58 -8.55
C SER A 60 3.28 11.40 -7.56
N PRO A 61 3.42 11.57 -6.23
CA PRO A 61 2.28 11.52 -5.31
C PRO A 61 1.18 12.56 -5.53
N ILE A 62 1.44 13.65 -6.26
CA ILE A 62 0.46 14.70 -6.57
C ILE A 62 0.17 14.83 -8.08
N SER A 63 1.13 14.44 -8.93
CA SER A 63 1.01 14.62 -10.38
C SER A 63 0.43 13.39 -11.08
N ASN A 64 0.72 12.18 -10.60
CA ASN A 64 0.31 10.95 -11.28
C ASN A 64 -1.10 10.55 -10.84
N THR A 65 -1.87 10.04 -11.79
CA THR A 65 -3.20 9.49 -11.53
C THR A 65 -3.22 8.01 -11.85
N PHE A 66 -4.03 7.26 -11.12
CA PHE A 66 -4.15 5.81 -11.27
C PHE A 66 -5.51 5.35 -10.78
N GLU A 67 -5.92 4.14 -11.16
CA GLU A 67 -7.10 3.53 -10.54
C GLU A 67 -6.75 3.05 -9.13
N PRO A 68 -7.43 3.54 -8.08
CA PRO A 68 -7.07 3.24 -6.69
C PRO A 68 -7.34 1.79 -6.31
N GLY A 69 -8.23 1.11 -7.03
CA GLY A 69 -8.67 -0.25 -6.72
C GLY A 69 -9.23 -0.34 -5.29
N SER A 70 -8.92 -1.44 -4.61
CA SER A 70 -9.61 -1.80 -3.36
C SER A 70 -9.37 -0.86 -2.17
N THR A 71 -8.45 0.12 -2.21
CA THR A 71 -8.39 1.15 -1.16
C THR A 71 -9.58 2.12 -1.26
N PHE A 72 -10.14 2.30 -2.46
CA PHE A 72 -11.33 3.13 -2.69
C PHE A 72 -12.62 2.54 -2.10
N LYS A 73 -12.64 1.24 -1.81
CA LYS A 73 -13.74 0.59 -1.09
C LYS A 73 -14.07 1.26 0.24
N LEU A 74 -13.11 1.96 0.86
CA LEU A 74 -13.33 2.75 2.06
C LEU A 74 -14.30 3.92 1.82
N VAL A 75 -14.34 4.50 0.62
CA VAL A 75 -15.38 5.47 0.21
C VAL A 75 -16.75 4.81 0.30
N THR A 76 -16.95 3.73 -0.44
CA THR A 76 -18.21 2.97 -0.47
C THR A 76 -18.64 2.51 0.93
N LEU A 77 -17.70 2.01 1.73
CA LEU A 77 -17.96 1.58 3.11
C LEU A 77 -18.41 2.74 3.99
N SER A 78 -17.64 3.84 4.01
CA SER A 78 -17.94 5.00 4.85
C SER A 78 -19.28 5.61 4.48
N SER A 79 -19.56 5.74 3.18
CA SER A 79 -20.87 6.18 2.67
C SER A 79 -22.00 5.24 3.08
N ALA A 80 -21.80 3.92 2.99
CA ALA A 80 -22.82 2.95 3.36
C ALA A 80 -23.11 2.94 4.87
N ILE A 81 -22.10 3.14 5.71
CA ILE A 81 -22.30 3.29 7.16
C ILE A 81 -23.05 4.58 7.46
N GLU A 82 -22.61 5.72 6.90
CA GLU A 82 -23.23 7.03 7.12
C GLU A 82 -24.70 7.07 6.69
N GLU A 83 -25.03 6.40 5.58
CA GLU A 83 -26.39 6.31 5.05
C GLU A 83 -27.20 5.15 5.68
N ASN A 84 -26.69 4.50 6.73
CA ASN A 84 -27.31 3.37 7.44
C ASN A 84 -27.66 2.16 6.54
N LYS A 85 -26.85 1.91 5.50
CA LYS A 85 -26.99 0.82 4.52
C LYS A 85 -26.00 -0.33 4.73
N TYR A 86 -25.19 -0.26 5.77
CA TYR A 86 -24.23 -1.28 6.18
C TYR A 86 -24.59 -1.88 7.54
N ASN A 87 -24.54 -3.20 7.65
CA ASN A 87 -24.63 -3.92 8.92
C ASN A 87 -23.56 -5.02 8.92
N MET A 88 -22.58 -4.91 9.82
CA MET A 88 -21.44 -5.83 9.89
C MET A 88 -21.83 -7.31 10.07
N ASN A 89 -22.97 -7.59 10.71
CA ASN A 89 -23.43 -8.95 11.00
C ASN A 89 -24.37 -9.52 9.94
N GLU A 90 -24.79 -8.69 8.97
CA GLU A 90 -25.64 -9.15 7.88
C GLU A 90 -24.86 -10.12 6.97
N GLY A 91 -25.50 -11.24 6.62
CA GLY A 91 -24.93 -12.25 5.74
C GLY A 91 -24.96 -11.86 4.26
N PHE A 92 -23.93 -12.25 3.53
CA PHE A 92 -23.75 -12.07 2.10
C PHE A 92 -23.18 -13.36 1.48
N TYR A 93 -23.66 -13.75 0.30
CA TYR A 93 -23.13 -14.92 -0.42
C TYR A 93 -22.33 -14.48 -1.64
N CYS A 94 -21.02 -14.72 -1.61
CA CYS A 94 -20.12 -14.44 -2.73
C CYS A 94 -19.92 -15.71 -3.58
N GLY A 95 -20.65 -15.83 -4.67
CA GLY A 95 -20.51 -16.92 -5.66
C GLY A 95 -19.34 -16.77 -6.65
N GLY A 96 -18.41 -15.84 -6.41
CA GLY A 96 -17.21 -15.65 -7.23
C GLY A 96 -17.34 -14.62 -8.35
N SER A 97 -18.55 -14.24 -8.73
CA SER A 97 -18.81 -13.11 -9.64
C SER A 97 -20.22 -12.57 -9.48
N VAL A 98 -20.46 -11.38 -10.04
CA VAL A 98 -21.79 -10.77 -10.16
C VAL A 98 -22.00 -10.29 -11.60
N ARG A 99 -23.20 -10.52 -12.13
CA ARG A 99 -23.58 -10.05 -13.47
C ARG A 99 -24.27 -8.69 -13.36
N VAL A 100 -23.72 -7.67 -14.01
CA VAL A 100 -24.24 -6.29 -14.01
C VAL A 100 -24.40 -5.83 -15.45
N ALA A 101 -25.64 -5.50 -15.85
CA ALA A 101 -25.98 -5.02 -17.20
C ALA A 101 -25.33 -5.82 -18.35
N GLY A 102 -25.24 -7.15 -18.20
CA GLY A 102 -24.67 -8.04 -19.22
C GLY A 102 -23.20 -8.40 -19.01
N HIS A 103 -22.45 -7.67 -18.16
CA HIS A 103 -21.04 -7.91 -17.87
C HIS A 103 -20.85 -8.77 -16.61
N ASN A 104 -19.89 -9.68 -16.62
CA ASN A 104 -19.54 -10.48 -15.45
C ASN A 104 -18.34 -9.86 -14.72
N ILE A 105 -18.55 -9.42 -13.48
CA ILE A 105 -17.51 -8.80 -12.64
C ILE A 105 -17.09 -9.81 -11.59
N HIS A 106 -15.81 -10.19 -11.62
CA HIS A 106 -15.28 -11.28 -10.80
C HIS A 106 -14.78 -10.81 -9.44
N CYS A 107 -14.90 -11.71 -8.46
CA CYS A 107 -14.14 -11.64 -7.22
C CYS A 107 -12.69 -12.06 -7.48
N TRP A 108 -11.75 -11.53 -6.70
CA TRP A 108 -10.33 -11.86 -6.83
C TRP A 108 -10.01 -13.32 -6.52
N THR A 109 -10.82 -13.98 -5.69
CA THR A 109 -10.68 -15.42 -5.35
C THR A 109 -11.10 -16.36 -6.49
N GLY A 110 -11.81 -15.88 -7.51
CA GLY A 110 -12.38 -16.69 -8.60
C GLY A 110 -13.56 -17.56 -8.17
N ASN A 111 -13.36 -18.44 -7.19
CA ASN A 111 -14.38 -19.39 -6.68
C ASN A 111 -15.40 -18.73 -5.73
N GLY A 112 -15.17 -17.48 -5.34
CA GLY A 112 -15.97 -16.77 -4.36
C GLY A 112 -15.48 -16.97 -2.93
N HIS A 113 -16.13 -16.26 -2.01
CA HIS A 113 -15.86 -16.38 -0.57
C HIS A 113 -16.89 -17.30 0.12
N GLY A 114 -17.94 -17.73 -0.58
CA GLY A 114 -19.05 -18.47 0.02
C GLY A 114 -19.96 -17.56 0.86
N ALA A 115 -20.56 -18.12 1.91
CA ALA A 115 -21.37 -17.38 2.86
C ALA A 115 -20.46 -16.65 3.86
N ILE A 116 -20.55 -15.33 3.89
CA ILE A 116 -19.72 -14.45 4.71
C ILE A 116 -20.57 -13.30 5.27
N SER A 117 -20.20 -12.68 6.38
CA SER A 117 -20.83 -11.44 6.84
C SER A 117 -20.28 -10.21 6.11
N TYR A 118 -20.93 -9.06 6.23
CA TYR A 118 -20.41 -7.82 5.65
C TYR A 118 -19.10 -7.35 6.28
N LEU A 119 -18.80 -7.71 7.53
CA LEU A 119 -17.46 -7.50 8.09
C LEU A 119 -16.40 -8.26 7.29
N GLU A 120 -16.71 -9.50 6.94
CA GLU A 120 -15.84 -10.38 6.15
C GLU A 120 -15.77 -9.96 4.68
N VAL A 121 -16.84 -9.35 4.14
CA VAL A 121 -16.80 -8.66 2.83
C VAL A 121 -15.72 -7.59 2.84
N VAL A 122 -15.61 -6.81 3.92
CA VAL A 122 -14.62 -5.74 4.04
C VAL A 122 -13.21 -6.29 4.21
N TYR A 123 -12.97 -7.14 5.21
CA TYR A 123 -11.61 -7.64 5.48
C TYR A 123 -11.10 -8.59 4.37
N GLY A 124 -11.99 -9.35 3.74
CA GLY A 124 -11.71 -10.20 2.58
C GLY A 124 -11.72 -9.45 1.25
N SER A 125 -11.98 -8.14 1.25
CA SER A 125 -11.94 -7.29 0.06
C SER A 125 -12.85 -7.83 -1.08
N CYS A 126 -14.04 -8.32 -0.76
CA CYS A 126 -14.92 -9.01 -1.70
C CYS A 126 -15.58 -8.05 -2.72
N ASN A 127 -15.19 -8.10 -4.00
CA ASN A 127 -15.77 -7.22 -5.04
C ASN A 127 -17.30 -7.34 -5.15
N PRO A 128 -17.91 -8.55 -5.24
CA PRO A 128 -19.37 -8.67 -5.28
C PRO A 128 -20.09 -8.02 -4.09
N GLY A 129 -19.53 -8.10 -2.89
CA GLY A 129 -20.12 -7.47 -1.70
C GLY A 129 -20.08 -5.95 -1.77
N PHE A 130 -18.96 -5.37 -2.25
CA PHE A 130 -18.87 -3.91 -2.47
C PHE A 130 -19.73 -3.42 -3.62
N ILE A 131 -19.90 -4.22 -4.67
CA ILE A 131 -20.87 -3.92 -5.74
C ILE A 131 -22.29 -3.89 -5.16
N ASN A 132 -22.63 -4.81 -4.26
CA ASN A 132 -23.92 -4.78 -3.60
C ASN A 132 -24.10 -3.52 -2.74
N LEU A 133 -23.09 -3.11 -1.96
CA LEU A 133 -23.13 -1.85 -1.21
C LEU A 133 -23.27 -0.62 -2.12
N GLY A 134 -22.52 -0.57 -3.23
CA GLY A 134 -22.62 0.49 -4.23
C GLY A 134 -24.02 0.57 -4.84
N GLN A 135 -24.64 -0.58 -5.14
CA GLN A 135 -26.02 -0.65 -5.63
C GLN A 135 -27.04 -0.20 -4.57
N ARG A 136 -26.84 -0.54 -3.28
CA ARG A 136 -27.67 -0.07 -2.18
C ARG A 136 -27.60 1.46 -2.03
N LEU A 137 -26.40 2.02 -2.17
CA LEU A 137 -26.19 3.47 -2.14
C LEU A 137 -26.90 4.16 -3.31
N GLY A 138 -26.76 3.59 -4.51
CA GLY A 138 -27.19 4.21 -5.76
C GLY A 138 -26.17 5.24 -6.27
N LYS A 139 -26.24 5.55 -7.57
CA LYS A 139 -25.25 6.41 -8.25
C LYS A 139 -25.15 7.81 -7.64
N ASP A 140 -26.28 8.44 -7.33
CA ASP A 140 -26.30 9.83 -6.86
C ASP A 140 -25.68 9.95 -5.47
N THR A 141 -26.00 9.01 -4.57
CA THR A 141 -25.42 8.97 -3.23
C THR A 141 -23.92 8.68 -3.29
N LEU A 142 -23.50 7.68 -4.08
CA LEU A 142 -22.08 7.38 -4.19
C LEU A 142 -21.31 8.57 -4.77
N GLN A 143 -21.81 9.20 -5.83
CA GLN A 143 -21.18 10.38 -6.43
C GLN A 143 -21.10 11.55 -5.45
N LYS A 144 -22.18 11.84 -4.70
CA LYS A 144 -22.19 12.84 -3.62
C LYS A 144 -21.02 12.65 -2.67
N TYR A 145 -20.74 11.41 -2.24
CA TYR A 145 -19.62 11.15 -1.34
C TYR A 145 -18.26 11.21 -2.03
N ILE A 146 -18.15 10.76 -3.28
CA ILE A 146 -16.90 10.92 -4.07
C ILE A 146 -16.51 12.40 -4.14
N ASP A 147 -17.47 13.26 -4.45
CA ASP A 147 -17.26 14.72 -4.50
C ASP A 147 -16.99 15.30 -3.10
N ALA A 148 -17.70 14.82 -2.08
CA ALA A 148 -17.52 15.29 -0.70
C ALA A 148 -16.15 14.91 -0.13
N PHE A 149 -15.59 13.76 -0.49
CA PHE A 149 -14.24 13.35 -0.14
C PHE A 149 -13.14 14.06 -0.95
N GLY A 150 -13.50 14.90 -1.93
CA GLY A 150 -12.56 15.76 -2.66
C GLY A 150 -11.91 15.09 -3.88
N PHE A 151 -12.47 13.99 -4.38
CA PHE A 151 -11.98 13.39 -5.63
C PHE A 151 -12.39 14.22 -6.85
N GLY A 152 -11.60 14.15 -7.92
CA GLY A 152 -11.89 14.85 -9.18
C GLY A 152 -11.49 16.33 -9.20
N VAL A 153 -10.99 16.87 -8.08
CA VAL A 153 -10.53 18.26 -7.96
C VAL A 153 -9.18 18.34 -7.24
N ARG A 154 -8.46 19.44 -7.43
CA ARG A 154 -7.22 19.72 -6.70
C ARG A 154 -7.48 19.81 -5.19
N THR A 155 -6.59 19.21 -4.41
CA THR A 155 -6.65 19.21 -2.94
C THR A 155 -6.27 20.57 -2.35
N GLY A 156 -5.49 21.38 -3.08
CA GLY A 156 -5.00 22.67 -2.59
C GLY A 156 -3.63 22.61 -1.94
N ILE A 157 -2.94 21.46 -2.00
CA ILE A 157 -1.56 21.34 -1.50
C ILE A 157 -0.69 22.47 -2.04
N ASP A 158 0.18 23.00 -1.19
CA ASP A 158 1.11 24.10 -1.45
C ASP A 158 2.29 23.72 -2.36
N LEU A 159 2.03 22.84 -3.34
CA LEU A 159 2.97 22.37 -4.35
C LEU A 159 2.39 22.57 -5.76
N PRO A 160 3.23 22.93 -6.75
CA PRO A 160 2.80 23.02 -8.14
C PRO A 160 2.61 21.63 -8.77
N GLY A 161 1.86 21.56 -9.86
CA GLY A 161 1.78 20.34 -10.70
C GLY A 161 0.74 19.31 -10.24
N GLU A 162 -0.19 19.69 -9.37
CA GLU A 162 -1.27 18.81 -8.93
C GLU A 162 -2.27 18.46 -10.06
N SER A 163 -2.49 17.16 -10.23
CA SER A 163 -3.50 16.59 -11.13
C SER A 163 -4.86 16.41 -10.43
N THR A 164 -5.93 16.38 -11.21
CA THR A 164 -7.31 16.27 -10.67
C THR A 164 -7.86 14.84 -10.66
N GLY A 165 -7.22 13.90 -11.34
CA GLY A 165 -7.84 12.60 -11.61
C GLY A 165 -8.97 12.69 -12.64
N ILE A 166 -9.72 11.59 -12.79
CA ILE A 166 -10.85 11.42 -13.71
C ILE A 166 -11.96 10.69 -12.95
N ILE A 167 -13.09 11.36 -12.78
CA ILE A 167 -14.29 10.82 -12.12
C ILE A 167 -15.44 10.88 -13.14
N PHE A 168 -16.32 9.89 -13.12
CA PHE A 168 -17.53 9.91 -13.95
C PHE A 168 -18.43 11.07 -13.57
N ASN A 169 -19.07 11.69 -14.57
CA ASN A 169 -20.22 12.54 -14.28
C ASN A 169 -21.42 11.66 -13.88
N PRO A 170 -22.33 12.14 -13.01
CA PRO A 170 -23.52 11.39 -12.62
C PRO A 170 -24.38 10.89 -13.79
N GLU A 171 -24.40 11.62 -14.92
CA GLU A 171 -25.16 11.25 -16.12
C GLU A 171 -24.50 10.15 -16.94
N ASP A 172 -23.17 10.05 -16.86
CA ASP A 172 -22.36 9.04 -17.56
C ASP A 172 -22.18 7.76 -16.71
N MET A 173 -22.58 7.80 -15.43
CA MET A 173 -22.49 6.67 -14.52
C MET A 173 -23.68 5.70 -14.70
N GLY A 174 -23.50 4.75 -15.62
CA GLY A 174 -24.40 3.62 -15.80
C GLY A 174 -24.26 2.54 -14.71
N PRO A 175 -25.03 1.44 -14.81
CA PRO A 175 -24.98 0.37 -13.82
C PRO A 175 -23.60 -0.32 -13.70
N VAL A 176 -22.87 -0.42 -14.81
CA VAL A 176 -21.52 -1.02 -14.82
C VAL A 176 -20.53 -0.09 -14.15
N GLU A 177 -20.57 1.19 -14.48
CA GLU A 177 -19.71 2.23 -13.93
C GLU A 177 -19.94 2.40 -12.42
N LEU A 178 -21.20 2.36 -11.97
CA LEU A 178 -21.53 2.33 -10.54
C LEU A 178 -20.90 1.10 -9.86
N ALA A 179 -21.02 -0.07 -10.48
CA ALA A 179 -20.46 -1.30 -9.95
C ALA A 179 -18.93 -1.22 -9.86
N THR A 180 -18.23 -0.80 -10.92
CA THR A 180 -16.76 -0.70 -10.93
C THR A 180 -16.25 0.37 -9.98
N THR A 181 -16.90 1.54 -9.94
CA THR A 181 -16.53 2.65 -9.07
C THR A 181 -16.63 2.23 -7.59
N SER A 182 -17.63 1.42 -7.23
CA SER A 182 -17.80 0.94 -5.84
C SER A 182 -16.59 0.19 -5.26
N PHE A 183 -15.71 -0.34 -6.12
CA PHE A 183 -14.47 -1.00 -5.72
C PHE A 183 -13.20 -0.35 -6.31
N GLY A 184 -13.32 0.89 -6.80
CA GLY A 184 -12.19 1.73 -7.22
C GLY A 184 -11.67 1.44 -8.63
N GLN A 185 -12.51 0.95 -9.53
CA GLN A 185 -12.19 0.82 -10.96
C GLN A 185 -13.07 1.71 -11.84
N GLY A 186 -12.52 2.17 -12.95
CA GLY A 186 -13.16 3.18 -13.81
C GLY A 186 -13.07 4.61 -13.25
N VAL A 187 -12.35 4.82 -12.15
CA VAL A 187 -12.02 6.14 -11.62
C VAL A 187 -10.51 6.27 -11.54
N SER A 188 -9.99 7.47 -11.81
CA SER A 188 -8.57 7.78 -11.68
C SER A 188 -8.38 8.86 -10.63
N VAL A 189 -7.49 8.66 -9.67
CA VAL A 189 -7.25 9.58 -8.56
C VAL A 189 -5.76 9.81 -8.38
N THR A 190 -5.39 10.92 -7.73
CA THR A 190 -4.01 11.10 -7.26
C THR A 190 -3.81 10.45 -5.88
N PRO A 191 -2.57 10.06 -5.52
CA PRO A 191 -2.28 9.53 -4.19
C PRO A 191 -2.64 10.51 -3.07
N ILE A 192 -2.41 11.81 -3.24
CA ILE A 192 -2.81 12.83 -2.27
C ILE A 192 -4.33 12.90 -2.07
N GLN A 193 -5.13 12.84 -3.14
CA GLN A 193 -6.60 12.76 -3.03
C GLN A 193 -7.02 11.51 -2.24
N GLN A 194 -6.44 10.35 -2.58
CA GLN A 194 -6.75 9.08 -1.92
C GLN A 194 -6.44 9.14 -0.42
N VAL A 195 -5.30 9.70 -0.04
CA VAL A 195 -4.89 9.81 1.36
C VAL A 195 -5.72 10.81 2.14
N MET A 196 -6.00 11.98 1.57
CA MET A 196 -6.81 12.99 2.26
C MET A 196 -8.28 12.56 2.42
N ALA A 197 -8.83 11.85 1.44
CA ALA A 197 -10.14 11.22 1.57
C ALA A 197 -10.17 10.20 2.73
N ILE A 198 -9.15 9.33 2.83
CA ILE A 198 -9.06 8.34 3.90
C ILE A 198 -8.80 9.00 5.26
N ALA A 199 -8.00 10.08 5.31
CA ALA A 199 -7.81 10.86 6.52
C ALA A 199 -9.15 11.33 7.09
N ALA A 200 -10.02 11.89 6.25
CA ALA A 200 -11.37 12.28 6.65
C ALA A 200 -12.20 11.10 7.19
N MET A 201 -12.00 9.89 6.65
CA MET A 201 -12.73 8.70 7.12
C MET A 201 -12.32 8.25 8.52
N ILE A 202 -11.11 8.60 8.99
CA ILE A 202 -10.55 8.11 10.26
C ILE A 202 -10.32 9.21 11.30
N ASN A 203 -10.45 10.49 10.95
CA ASN A 203 -10.14 11.61 11.84
C ASN A 203 -11.36 12.24 12.55
N GLY A 204 -12.51 11.57 12.53
CA GLY A 204 -13.79 12.12 12.99
C GLY A 204 -14.64 12.73 11.88
N GLY A 205 -14.26 12.60 10.61
CA GLY A 205 -15.12 12.92 9.47
C GLY A 205 -14.77 14.21 8.71
N THR A 206 -13.69 14.92 9.07
CA THR A 206 -13.35 16.22 8.49
C THR A 206 -12.33 16.08 7.37
N LEU A 207 -12.65 16.57 6.17
CA LEU A 207 -11.66 16.73 5.11
C LEU A 207 -10.85 18.00 5.35
N TYR A 208 -9.53 17.86 5.46
CA TYR A 208 -8.58 18.98 5.59
C TYR A 208 -7.89 19.26 4.26
N GLU A 209 -7.50 20.52 4.05
CA GLU A 209 -6.57 20.90 2.99
C GLU A 209 -5.15 20.46 3.40
N PRO A 210 -4.46 19.66 2.57
CA PRO A 210 -3.11 19.23 2.88
C PRO A 210 -2.10 20.38 2.74
N TYR A 211 -1.05 20.37 3.56
CA TYR A 211 0.01 21.37 3.50
C TYR A 211 1.38 20.77 3.85
N LEU A 212 2.43 21.26 3.18
CA LEU A 212 3.82 20.92 3.44
C LEU A 212 4.54 22.02 4.24
N VAL A 213 4.23 23.29 3.98
CA VAL A 213 4.86 24.43 4.65
C VAL A 213 4.30 24.56 6.06
N LYS A 214 5.15 24.34 7.06
CA LYS A 214 4.76 24.48 8.47
C LYS A 214 4.81 25.93 8.98
N GLU A 215 5.89 26.62 8.64
CA GLU A 215 6.12 28.01 9.02
C GLU A 215 7.04 28.70 8.01
N ILE A 216 6.91 30.02 7.93
CA ILE A 216 7.76 30.91 7.15
C ILE A 216 8.42 31.86 8.15
N THR A 217 9.75 31.89 8.15
CA THR A 217 10.56 32.76 9.00
C THR A 217 11.32 33.78 8.14
N ASP A 218 11.62 34.94 8.73
CA ASP A 218 12.57 35.88 8.14
C ASP A 218 14.02 35.43 8.37
N ALA A 219 14.98 36.19 7.84
CA ALA A 219 16.41 35.91 8.00
C ALA A 219 16.90 36.02 9.47
N ASP A 220 16.16 36.73 10.32
CA ASP A 220 16.46 36.90 11.75
C ASP A 220 15.81 35.80 12.60
N GLY A 221 15.05 34.89 11.99
CA GLY A 221 14.36 33.78 12.66
C GLY A 221 13.00 34.17 13.25
N ASN A 222 12.47 35.36 12.97
CA ASN A 222 11.13 35.73 13.40
C ASN A 222 10.08 35.03 12.51
N THR A 223 9.06 34.45 13.13
CA THR A 223 7.94 33.84 12.41
C THR A 223 7.11 34.92 11.70
N ILE A 224 7.08 34.87 10.37
CA ILE A 224 6.23 35.72 9.52
C ILE A 224 4.84 35.10 9.42
N GLU A 225 4.79 33.79 9.15
CA GLU A 225 3.55 33.03 9.00
C GLU A 225 3.73 31.65 9.61
N LYS A 226 2.72 31.18 10.32
CA LYS A 226 2.65 29.79 10.79
C LYS A 226 1.38 29.18 10.22
N LYS A 227 1.52 28.11 9.44
CA LYS A 227 0.35 27.41 8.89
C LYS A 227 -0.37 26.67 10.01
N SER A 228 -1.69 26.69 9.92
CA SER A 228 -2.59 25.93 10.78
C SER A 228 -3.47 25.02 9.93
N PRO A 229 -3.96 23.90 10.50
CA PRO A 229 -4.90 23.02 9.80
C PRO A 229 -6.09 23.78 9.24
N THR A 230 -6.42 23.54 7.97
CA THR A 230 -7.55 24.21 7.29
C THR A 230 -8.67 23.19 7.02
N PRO A 231 -9.75 23.18 7.82
CA PRO A 231 -10.88 22.27 7.56
C PRO A 231 -11.66 22.74 6.34
N VAL A 232 -11.86 21.85 5.37
CA VAL A 232 -12.62 22.12 4.14
C VAL A 232 -14.10 21.84 4.36
N ARG A 233 -14.45 20.67 4.93
CA ARG A 233 -15.84 20.26 5.22
C ARG A 233 -15.90 19.02 6.12
N GLN A 234 -17.04 18.83 6.77
CA GLN A 234 -17.42 17.56 7.40
C GLN A 234 -18.07 16.65 6.35
N VAL A 235 -17.53 15.46 6.12
CA VAL A 235 -17.99 14.50 5.10
C VAL A 235 -18.88 13.42 5.69
N ILE A 236 -18.49 12.88 6.84
CA ILE A 236 -19.20 11.84 7.59
C ILE A 236 -19.27 12.21 9.07
N SER A 237 -20.12 11.55 9.84
CA SER A 237 -20.18 11.71 11.29
C SER A 237 -18.94 11.14 11.99
N LYS A 238 -18.71 11.58 13.23
CA LYS A 238 -17.65 11.01 14.07
C LYS A 238 -17.93 9.53 14.33
N GLU A 239 -19.20 9.17 14.53
CA GLU A 239 -19.64 7.80 14.79
C GLU A 239 -19.33 6.87 13.62
N THR A 240 -19.56 7.31 12.38
CA THR A 240 -19.14 6.58 11.18
C THR A 240 -17.62 6.47 11.12
N SER A 241 -16.89 7.54 11.40
CA SER A 241 -15.43 7.53 11.39
C SER A 241 -14.86 6.54 12.42
N ASP A 242 -15.43 6.48 13.62
CA ASP A 242 -15.07 5.53 14.67
C ASP A 242 -15.31 4.08 14.21
N GLN A 243 -16.46 3.81 13.56
CA GLN A 243 -16.76 2.48 13.01
C GLN A 243 -15.78 2.09 11.89
N VAL A 244 -15.45 3.01 10.98
CA VAL A 244 -14.52 2.76 9.88
C VAL A 244 -13.14 2.38 10.43
N ARG A 245 -12.64 3.08 11.46
CA ARG A 245 -11.36 2.75 12.10
C ARG A 245 -11.32 1.32 12.63
N HIS A 246 -12.34 0.93 13.39
CA HIS A 246 -12.42 -0.42 13.96
C HIS A 246 -12.58 -1.50 12.88
N ILE A 247 -13.33 -1.22 11.81
CA ILE A 247 -13.41 -2.15 10.67
C ILE A 247 -12.05 -2.28 9.97
N MET A 248 -11.33 -1.17 9.77
CA MET A 248 -9.98 -1.18 9.20
C MET A 248 -8.97 -1.94 10.07
N GLU A 249 -9.14 -1.94 11.40
CA GLU A 249 -8.38 -2.79 12.32
C GLU A 249 -8.62 -4.28 12.00
N GLN A 250 -9.87 -4.68 11.79
CA GLN A 250 -10.20 -6.08 11.46
C GLN A 250 -9.57 -6.54 10.13
N VAL A 251 -9.32 -5.63 9.18
CA VAL A 251 -8.59 -5.95 7.95
C VAL A 251 -7.14 -6.34 8.24
N VAL A 252 -6.52 -5.70 9.25
CA VAL A 252 -5.16 -6.00 9.68
C VAL A 252 -5.10 -7.23 10.59
N ILE A 253 -6.13 -7.50 11.39
CA ILE A 253 -6.15 -8.67 12.27
C ILE A 253 -6.53 -9.95 11.52
N HIS A 254 -7.57 -9.91 10.69
CA HIS A 254 -8.17 -11.10 10.08
C HIS A 254 -8.12 -11.13 8.55
N GLY A 255 -7.86 -9.99 7.92
CA GLY A 255 -8.03 -9.83 6.48
C GLY A 255 -6.75 -9.79 5.66
N THR A 256 -6.89 -9.13 4.53
CA THR A 256 -5.85 -8.98 3.50
C THR A 256 -4.65 -8.11 3.94
N ALA A 257 -4.74 -7.39 5.06
CA ALA A 257 -3.68 -6.50 5.56
C ALA A 257 -2.87 -7.10 6.72
N ARG A 258 -3.00 -8.41 7.01
CA ARG A 258 -2.28 -9.07 8.12
C ARG A 258 -0.75 -8.91 8.09
N ASN A 259 -0.17 -8.74 6.91
CA ASN A 259 1.26 -8.50 6.77
C ASN A 259 1.72 -7.09 7.18
N ALA A 260 0.79 -6.17 7.45
CA ALA A 260 1.08 -4.85 8.02
C ALA A 260 1.12 -4.83 9.56
N ALA A 261 0.63 -5.89 10.20
CA ALA A 261 0.42 -5.92 11.65
C ALA A 261 1.76 -5.87 12.42
N ILE A 262 1.80 -5.12 13.53
CA ILE A 262 2.97 -4.98 14.41
C ILE A 262 2.57 -5.41 15.83
N PRO A 263 3.26 -6.39 16.44
CA PRO A 263 2.98 -6.79 17.82
C PRO A 263 3.04 -5.60 18.79
N GLY A 264 2.03 -5.48 19.65
CA GLY A 264 1.88 -4.40 20.63
C GLY A 264 1.19 -3.13 20.11
N TYR A 265 0.86 -3.05 18.81
CA TYR A 265 0.20 -1.88 18.24
C TYR A 265 -1.11 -2.23 17.53
N ARG A 266 -2.14 -1.42 17.77
CA ARG A 266 -3.42 -1.47 17.06
C ARG A 266 -3.31 -0.61 15.80
N ILE A 267 -3.39 -1.26 14.64
CA ILE A 267 -3.20 -0.63 13.33
C ILE A 267 -4.46 -0.86 12.50
N GLY A 268 -5.00 0.21 11.94
CA GLY A 268 -6.03 0.10 10.90
C GLY A 268 -5.38 0.10 9.52
N GLY A 269 -5.93 -0.63 8.56
CA GLY A 269 -5.42 -0.58 7.19
C GLY A 269 -6.31 -1.23 6.14
N LYS A 270 -5.91 -1.06 4.87
CA LYS A 270 -6.57 -1.68 3.72
C LYS A 270 -5.58 -1.87 2.58
N THR A 271 -5.60 -3.05 1.95
CA THR A 271 -4.84 -3.31 0.73
C THR A 271 -5.64 -2.94 -0.53
N GLY A 272 -4.90 -2.61 -1.58
CA GLY A 272 -5.38 -2.39 -2.94
C GLY A 272 -4.62 -3.25 -3.94
N THR A 273 -5.34 -3.76 -4.93
CA THR A 273 -4.77 -4.35 -6.14
C THR A 273 -5.64 -3.87 -7.30
N ALA A 274 -5.09 -3.00 -8.14
CA ALA A 274 -5.79 -2.41 -9.29
C ALA A 274 -5.18 -2.92 -10.60
N GLN A 275 -6.03 -3.20 -11.58
CA GLN A 275 -5.59 -3.55 -12.92
C GLN A 275 -5.20 -2.27 -13.67
N LYS A 276 -4.19 -2.36 -14.54
CA LYS A 276 -3.78 -1.21 -15.34
C LYS A 276 -4.51 -1.16 -16.66
N VAL A 277 -4.98 0.02 -17.06
CA VAL A 277 -5.57 0.27 -18.37
C VAL A 277 -4.44 0.49 -19.38
N GLY A 278 -4.47 -0.24 -20.48
CA GLY A 278 -3.51 -0.15 -21.57
C GLY A 278 -4.01 0.65 -22.77
N PRO A 279 -3.17 0.78 -23.80
CA PRO A 279 -3.55 1.45 -25.05
C PRO A 279 -4.82 0.82 -25.64
N GLY A 280 -5.83 1.65 -25.93
CA GLY A 280 -7.14 1.19 -26.42
C GLY A 280 -8.22 1.00 -25.34
N GLY A 281 -7.93 1.29 -24.07
CA GLY A 281 -8.94 1.33 -23.01
C GLY A 281 -9.28 -0.02 -22.37
N HIS A 282 -8.46 -1.05 -22.60
CA HIS A 282 -8.62 -2.38 -21.98
C HIS A 282 -7.60 -2.61 -20.86
N TYR A 283 -7.94 -3.43 -19.87
CA TYR A 283 -6.97 -3.81 -18.84
C TYR A 283 -5.85 -4.69 -19.40
N ILE A 284 -4.61 -4.38 -19.03
CA ILE A 284 -3.42 -5.16 -19.39
C ILE A 284 -3.34 -6.37 -18.46
N ALA A 285 -3.34 -7.57 -19.03
CA ALA A 285 -3.19 -8.80 -18.26
C ALA A 285 -1.79 -8.87 -17.64
N GLY A 286 -1.72 -9.11 -16.33
CA GLY A 286 -0.44 -9.28 -15.62
C GLY A 286 0.21 -7.99 -15.13
N GLU A 287 -0.39 -6.82 -15.40
CA GLU A 287 0.09 -5.55 -14.87
C GLU A 287 -0.86 -4.95 -13.83
N TYR A 288 -0.32 -4.69 -12.66
CA TYR A 288 -1.09 -4.20 -11.51
C TYR A 288 -0.38 -3.04 -10.81
N ILE A 289 -1.18 -2.18 -10.19
CA ILE A 289 -0.74 -1.29 -9.13
C ILE A 289 -1.22 -1.91 -7.82
N VAL A 290 -0.29 -2.21 -6.93
CA VAL A 290 -0.59 -2.75 -5.60
C VAL A 290 -0.36 -1.67 -4.56
N SER A 291 -1.27 -1.58 -3.61
CA SER A 291 -1.23 -0.51 -2.61
C SER A 291 -1.61 -1.00 -1.22
N PHE A 292 -1.19 -0.22 -0.24
CA PHE A 292 -1.58 -0.36 1.15
C PHE A 292 -1.78 1.03 1.73
N VAL A 293 -2.91 1.21 2.41
CA VAL A 293 -3.13 2.35 3.30
C VAL A 293 -3.20 1.83 4.72
N GLY A 294 -2.53 2.48 5.67
CA GLY A 294 -2.62 2.14 7.07
C GLY A 294 -2.51 3.37 7.94
N PHE A 295 -2.94 3.28 9.19
CA PHE A 295 -2.77 4.33 10.16
C PHE A 295 -2.56 3.79 11.57
N LEU A 296 -1.91 4.62 12.39
CA LEU A 296 -1.74 4.39 13.83
C LEU A 296 -1.51 5.73 14.57
N PRO A 297 -1.74 5.79 15.89
CA PRO A 297 -2.48 4.83 16.72
C PRO A 297 -3.94 4.65 16.27
N LEU A 298 -4.61 3.57 16.69
CA LEU A 298 -5.99 3.33 16.24
C LEU A 298 -6.97 4.38 16.77
N GLU A 299 -6.92 4.67 18.08
CA GLU A 299 -7.92 5.50 18.76
C GLU A 299 -7.74 7.00 18.52
N ASN A 300 -6.54 7.45 18.14
CA ASN A 300 -6.25 8.83 17.80
C ASN A 300 -5.22 8.86 16.67
N PRO A 301 -5.63 8.67 15.41
CA PRO A 301 -4.71 8.53 14.29
C PRO A 301 -3.77 9.74 14.18
N GLN A 302 -2.47 9.51 14.28
CA GLN A 302 -1.44 10.57 14.13
C GLN A 302 -0.65 10.41 12.84
N ILE A 303 -0.59 9.18 12.32
CA ILE A 303 0.15 8.83 11.12
C ILE A 303 -0.80 8.06 10.21
N LEU A 304 -1.01 8.57 9.00
CA LEU A 304 -1.66 7.88 7.90
C LEU A 304 -0.61 7.68 6.79
N LEU A 305 -0.33 6.43 6.47
CA LEU A 305 0.64 6.01 5.48
C LEU A 305 -0.07 5.42 4.27
N TYR A 306 0.33 5.82 3.08
CA TYR A 306 -0.03 5.20 1.82
C TYR A 306 1.20 4.75 1.07
N VAL A 307 1.20 3.51 0.62
CA VAL A 307 2.25 2.90 -0.21
C VAL A 307 1.59 2.40 -1.49
N ALA A 308 2.13 2.73 -2.65
CA ALA A 308 1.73 2.13 -3.92
C ALA A 308 2.95 1.73 -4.76
N VAL A 309 2.86 0.58 -5.41
CA VAL A 309 3.90 -0.01 -6.24
C VAL A 309 3.28 -0.40 -7.57
N ASP A 310 3.74 0.22 -8.66
CA ASP A 310 3.25 0.03 -10.02
C ASP A 310 4.19 -0.91 -10.80
N GLY A 311 3.65 -2.02 -11.29
CA GLY A 311 4.35 -2.88 -12.24
C GLY A 311 5.55 -3.61 -11.66
N ALA A 312 5.43 -4.12 -10.43
CA ALA A 312 6.45 -4.97 -9.80
C ALA A 312 6.78 -6.17 -10.68
N LYS A 313 8.06 -6.35 -11.05
CA LYS A 313 8.51 -7.46 -11.91
C LYS A 313 8.85 -8.72 -11.14
N ARG A 314 9.16 -8.60 -9.84
CA ARG A 314 9.50 -9.73 -8.96
C ARG A 314 8.50 -9.83 -7.80
N GLY A 315 8.27 -11.06 -7.34
CA GLY A 315 7.37 -11.38 -6.23
C GLY A 315 5.90 -11.53 -6.62
N ALA A 316 5.07 -11.90 -5.65
CA ALA A 316 3.63 -12.03 -5.84
C ALA A 316 3.00 -10.63 -5.85
N GLN A 317 2.41 -10.22 -6.99
CA GLN A 317 1.84 -8.88 -7.18
C GLN A 317 0.49 -8.70 -6.45
N TRP A 318 0.55 -8.63 -5.13
CA TRP A 318 -0.59 -8.36 -4.25
C TRP A 318 -0.23 -7.30 -3.21
N GLY A 319 -1.18 -6.43 -2.85
CA GLY A 319 -0.97 -5.44 -1.80
C GLY A 319 -0.56 -6.07 -0.47
N SER A 320 -1.05 -7.27 -0.15
CA SER A 320 -0.65 -8.03 1.04
C SER A 320 0.81 -8.50 1.01
N GLN A 321 1.39 -8.71 -0.17
CA GLN A 321 2.72 -9.31 -0.35
C GLN A 321 3.82 -8.27 -0.59
N ILE A 322 3.44 -7.06 -1.05
CA ILE A 322 4.38 -5.99 -1.40
C ILE A 322 4.14 -4.76 -0.53
N SER A 323 3.02 -4.06 -0.73
CA SER A 323 2.80 -2.75 -0.13
C SER A 323 2.58 -2.80 1.39
N ALA A 324 1.90 -3.82 1.91
CA ALA A 324 1.69 -4.00 3.35
C ALA A 324 3.00 -4.29 4.12
N PRO A 325 3.89 -5.20 3.65
CA PRO A 325 5.23 -5.36 4.22
C PRO A 325 6.09 -4.08 4.20
N ILE A 326 6.08 -3.32 3.10
CA ILE A 326 6.76 -2.01 3.03
C ILE A 326 6.17 -1.09 4.11
N GLY A 327 4.84 -1.01 4.19
CA GLY A 327 4.15 -0.17 5.17
C GLY A 327 4.49 -0.55 6.61
N LYS A 328 4.59 -1.84 6.92
CA LYS A 328 5.02 -2.34 8.22
C LYS A 328 6.42 -1.85 8.59
N ARG A 329 7.39 -1.91 7.66
CA ARG A 329 8.77 -1.47 7.92
C ARG A 329 8.82 0.02 8.21
N ILE A 330 8.10 0.82 7.43
CA ILE A 330 7.98 2.28 7.65
C ILE A 330 7.36 2.55 9.02
N PHE A 331 6.25 1.88 9.36
CA PHE A 331 5.60 2.07 10.66
C PHE A 331 6.49 1.71 11.85
N LYS A 332 7.24 0.60 11.79
CA LYS A 332 8.16 0.24 12.88
C LYS A 332 9.18 1.33 13.16
N ASP A 333 9.72 1.96 12.11
CA ASP A 333 10.71 3.02 12.27
C ASP A 333 10.08 4.32 12.76
N ILE A 334 8.88 4.67 12.26
CA ILE A 334 8.12 5.82 12.76
C ILE A 334 7.75 5.65 14.23
N ILE A 335 7.26 4.47 14.63
CA ILE A 335 6.94 4.13 16.02
C ILE A 335 8.16 4.35 16.91
N THR A 336 9.31 3.84 16.48
CA THR A 336 10.57 3.98 17.23
C THR A 336 11.00 5.44 17.32
N TYR A 337 10.94 6.17 16.21
CA TYR A 337 11.34 7.58 16.15
C TYR A 337 10.46 8.48 17.01
N LEU A 338 9.14 8.33 16.91
CA LEU A 338 8.17 9.11 17.68
C LEU A 338 8.00 8.60 19.12
N SER A 339 8.66 7.50 19.48
CA SER A 339 8.51 6.83 20.79
C SER A 339 7.04 6.58 21.14
N LEU A 340 6.26 6.13 20.16
CA LEU A 340 4.84 5.85 20.38
C LEU A 340 4.71 4.68 21.35
N PRO A 341 3.93 4.80 22.44
CA PRO A 341 3.73 3.69 23.34
C PRO A 341 2.88 2.61 22.67
N PRO A 342 3.09 1.32 23.01
CA PRO A 342 2.16 0.25 22.67
C PRO A 342 0.74 0.61 23.16
N ASP A 343 -0.27 0.39 22.32
CA ASP A 343 -1.67 0.74 22.57
C ASP A 343 -2.61 -0.49 22.56
N ALA A 344 -2.03 -1.68 22.65
CA ALA A 344 -2.73 -2.94 22.91
C ALA A 344 -2.42 -3.43 24.34
N GLU A 345 -3.47 -3.86 25.07
CA GLU A 345 -3.29 -4.68 26.28
C GLU A 345 -2.59 -6.01 25.89
N GLU A 346 -1.75 -6.55 26.80
CA GLU A 346 -0.82 -7.69 26.63
C GLU A 346 -0.90 -8.47 25.29
N GLU A 347 0.15 -8.39 24.47
CA GLU A 347 0.39 -9.17 23.24
C GLU A 347 -0.88 -9.71 22.57
N ASN A 348 -1.62 -8.83 21.90
CA ASN A 348 -2.72 -9.14 20.97
C ASN A 348 -2.65 -10.60 20.47
N ASP A 349 -3.46 -11.49 21.07
CA ASP A 349 -3.32 -12.96 21.03
C ASP A 349 -3.37 -13.52 19.58
N SER A 350 -3.89 -12.70 18.66
CA SER A 350 -3.90 -12.93 17.21
C SER A 350 -2.52 -13.18 16.58
N PHE A 351 -1.43 -12.67 17.16
CA PHE A 351 -0.07 -12.96 16.68
C PHE A 351 0.49 -14.31 17.16
N LYS A 352 -0.11 -14.91 18.20
CA LYS A 352 0.24 -16.27 18.67
C LYS A 352 -0.49 -17.35 17.85
N GLU A 353 -1.48 -16.95 17.06
CA GLU A 353 -2.24 -17.86 16.22
C GLU A 353 -1.33 -18.45 15.12
N LEU A 354 -1.22 -19.79 15.11
CA LEU A 354 -0.49 -20.49 14.06
C LEU A 354 -1.39 -20.70 12.84
N VAL A 355 -0.89 -20.24 11.69
CA VAL A 355 -1.54 -20.38 10.39
C VAL A 355 -1.02 -21.60 9.65
N THR A 356 -1.91 -22.26 8.90
CA THR A 356 -1.56 -23.44 8.10
C THR A 356 -1.01 -23.00 6.75
N VAL A 357 0.17 -23.50 6.41
CA VAL A 357 0.82 -23.24 5.11
C VAL A 357 0.05 -23.95 3.99
N PRO A 358 -0.48 -23.23 2.98
CA PRO A 358 -1.17 -23.86 1.85
C PRO A 358 -0.19 -24.59 0.92
N ASN A 359 -0.73 -25.45 0.05
CA ASN A 359 0.05 -26.01 -1.05
C ASN A 359 0.11 -25.01 -2.21
N LEU A 360 1.31 -24.53 -2.49
CA LEU A 360 1.64 -23.57 -3.54
C LEU A 360 2.37 -24.22 -4.72
N GLU A 361 2.82 -25.48 -4.59
CA GLU A 361 3.51 -26.20 -5.66
C GLU A 361 2.60 -26.37 -6.87
N GLY A 362 3.13 -26.07 -8.06
CA GLY A 362 2.40 -26.06 -9.32
C GLY A 362 1.57 -24.80 -9.59
N LEU A 363 1.41 -23.90 -8.60
CA LEU A 363 0.78 -22.60 -8.81
C LEU A 363 1.76 -21.60 -9.43
N ASN A 364 1.22 -20.62 -10.15
CA ASN A 364 2.00 -19.43 -10.48
C ASN A 364 2.04 -18.41 -9.34
N LEU A 365 2.97 -17.45 -9.36
CA LEU A 365 3.13 -16.47 -8.27
C LEU A 365 1.86 -15.67 -7.96
N ARG A 366 1.03 -15.37 -8.97
CA ARG A 366 -0.23 -14.66 -8.77
C ARG A 366 -1.26 -15.52 -8.05
N GLN A 367 -1.41 -16.77 -8.47
CA GLN A 367 -2.28 -17.76 -7.82
C GLN A 367 -1.82 -18.05 -6.40
N ALA A 368 -0.50 -18.19 -6.19
CA ALA A 368 0.07 -18.40 -4.88
C ALA A 368 -0.20 -17.21 -3.96
N GLY A 369 -0.01 -15.97 -4.44
CA GLY A 369 -0.38 -14.76 -3.71
C GLY A 369 -1.86 -14.73 -3.32
N SER A 370 -2.76 -15.11 -4.23
CA SER A 370 -4.19 -15.27 -3.91
C SER A 370 -4.44 -16.31 -2.82
N ALA A 371 -3.67 -17.40 -2.79
CA ALA A 371 -3.83 -18.45 -1.78
C ALA A 371 -3.38 -18.02 -0.38
N VAL A 372 -2.55 -16.97 -0.28
CA VAL A 372 -2.01 -16.46 1.00
C VAL A 372 -2.49 -15.04 1.36
N ASP A 373 -3.30 -14.40 0.51
CA ASP A 373 -3.60 -12.95 0.63
C ASP A 373 -4.18 -12.57 2.00
N SER A 374 -5.07 -13.42 2.56
CA SER A 374 -5.69 -13.22 3.88
C SER A 374 -5.10 -14.10 4.99
N THR A 375 -4.08 -14.90 4.71
CA THR A 375 -3.48 -15.81 5.71
C THR A 375 -2.41 -15.10 6.54
N GLY A 376 -1.92 -13.96 6.08
CA GLY A 376 -0.78 -13.26 6.67
C GLY A 376 0.53 -14.00 6.49
N LEU A 377 0.65 -14.89 5.50
CA LEU A 377 1.94 -15.45 5.08
C LEU A 377 2.56 -14.56 3.99
N VAL A 378 3.88 -14.56 3.90
CA VAL A 378 4.64 -13.76 2.92
C VAL A 378 5.36 -14.69 1.97
N ILE A 379 5.15 -14.54 0.66
CA ILE A 379 5.85 -15.32 -0.36
C ILE A 379 7.17 -14.65 -0.70
N ARG A 380 8.25 -15.43 -0.63
CA ARG A 380 9.57 -15.03 -1.09
C ARG A 380 10.01 -15.96 -2.22
N ALA A 381 10.04 -15.41 -3.44
CA ALA A 381 10.44 -16.15 -4.62
C ALA A 381 11.97 -16.22 -4.73
N VAL A 382 12.48 -17.42 -4.99
CA VAL A 382 13.90 -17.72 -5.22
C VAL A 382 14.04 -18.31 -6.62
N GLY A 383 14.98 -17.77 -7.39
CA GLY A 383 15.19 -18.13 -8.79
C GLY A 383 14.25 -17.39 -9.73
N GLU A 384 14.21 -17.84 -10.98
CA GLU A 384 13.46 -17.22 -12.07
C GLU A 384 12.34 -18.12 -12.59
N GLY A 385 11.38 -17.50 -13.27
CA GLY A 385 10.20 -18.15 -13.78
C GLY A 385 8.95 -17.66 -13.06
N ASN A 386 7.83 -18.35 -13.29
CA ASN A 386 6.55 -17.96 -12.71
C ASN A 386 5.84 -19.11 -12.00
N VAL A 387 6.30 -20.35 -12.16
CA VAL A 387 5.68 -21.54 -11.57
C VAL A 387 6.53 -22.03 -10.40
N ILE A 388 5.87 -22.32 -9.28
CA ILE A 388 6.49 -22.80 -8.06
C ILE A 388 6.73 -24.31 -8.19
N GLU A 389 7.99 -24.73 -8.15
CA GLU A 389 8.37 -26.15 -8.16
C GLU A 389 8.41 -26.73 -6.76
N LYS A 390 8.88 -25.95 -5.79
CA LYS A 390 9.05 -26.36 -4.40
C LYS A 390 8.75 -25.20 -3.48
N GLN A 391 8.27 -25.51 -2.28
CA GLN A 391 8.11 -24.53 -1.21
C GLN A 391 8.78 -24.97 0.10
N THR A 392 9.09 -24.01 0.94
CA THR A 392 9.46 -24.23 2.34
C THR A 392 8.96 -23.07 3.19
N PRO A 393 8.20 -23.31 4.28
CA PRO A 393 7.80 -24.61 4.83
C PRO A 393 6.84 -25.42 3.94
N LYS A 394 6.74 -26.73 4.20
CA LYS A 394 5.86 -27.64 3.43
C LYS A 394 4.39 -27.36 3.71
N ALA A 395 3.53 -27.66 2.74
CA ALA A 395 2.09 -27.60 2.89
C ALA A 395 1.61 -28.38 4.14
N GLY A 396 0.65 -27.81 4.87
CA GLY A 396 0.12 -28.37 6.12
C GLY A 396 0.95 -28.04 7.37
N ALA A 397 2.15 -27.48 7.25
CA ALA A 397 2.89 -26.96 8.39
C ALA A 397 2.10 -25.84 9.09
N ARG A 398 2.20 -25.78 10.42
CA ARG A 398 1.62 -24.69 11.23
C ARG A 398 2.74 -23.75 11.65
N VAL A 399 2.64 -22.49 11.26
CA VAL A 399 3.70 -21.49 11.46
C VAL A 399 3.12 -20.20 12.03
N PRO A 400 3.93 -19.38 12.72
CA PRO A 400 3.48 -18.06 13.16
C PRO A 400 3.01 -17.19 12.00
N LEU A 401 2.15 -16.22 12.30
CA LEU A 401 1.77 -15.18 11.36
C LEU A 401 3.02 -14.46 10.80
N GLN A 402 2.95 -14.01 9.56
CA GLN A 402 4.01 -13.27 8.86
C GLN A 402 5.28 -14.09 8.58
N THR A 403 5.19 -15.43 8.70
CA THR A 403 6.26 -16.33 8.27
C THR A 403 6.48 -16.22 6.75
N GLU A 404 7.74 -16.12 6.34
CA GLU A 404 8.14 -16.20 4.94
C GLU A 404 8.06 -17.64 4.42
N ILE A 405 7.33 -17.85 3.32
CA ILE A 405 7.35 -19.07 2.53
C ILE A 405 8.31 -18.86 1.38
N LEU A 406 9.46 -19.53 1.44
CA LEU A 406 10.40 -19.61 0.32
C LEU A 406 9.77 -20.48 -0.77
N VAL A 407 9.59 -19.91 -1.96
CA VAL A 407 9.12 -20.63 -3.15
C VAL A 407 10.21 -20.64 -4.21
N TYR A 408 10.56 -21.82 -4.69
CA TYR A 408 11.60 -22.02 -5.69
C TYR A 408 10.95 -22.11 -7.06
N LEU A 409 11.37 -21.24 -7.97
CA LEU A 409 10.81 -21.13 -9.31
C LEU A 409 11.58 -21.97 -10.32
N GLY A 410 10.84 -22.58 -11.25
CA GLY A 410 11.37 -23.49 -12.25
C GLY A 410 11.84 -22.83 -13.54
N LYS A 411 13.09 -22.33 -13.56
CA LYS A 411 13.93 -22.19 -14.77
C LYS A 411 15.41 -22.24 -14.38
N ASN A 412 16.17 -23.16 -14.99
CA ASN A 412 17.62 -23.24 -14.85
C ASN A 412 18.30 -22.08 -15.58
N GLY A 413 19.12 -21.33 -14.84
CA GLY A 413 19.99 -20.26 -15.34
C GLY A 413 19.50 -18.89 -14.91
N GLY A 414 19.96 -18.41 -13.75
CA GLY A 414 19.70 -17.03 -13.33
C GLY A 414 20.44 -16.08 -14.28
N GLU A 415 19.73 -15.10 -14.80
CA GLU A 415 20.34 -13.92 -15.40
C GLU A 415 21.22 -13.22 -14.36
N GLU A 416 22.24 -12.51 -14.84
CA GLU A 416 23.08 -11.72 -13.96
C GLU A 416 22.24 -10.61 -13.30
N VAL A 417 22.41 -10.45 -11.99
CA VAL A 417 21.73 -9.47 -11.17
C VAL A 417 22.60 -8.22 -11.09
N GLU A 418 22.00 -7.06 -11.28
CA GLU A 418 22.70 -5.78 -11.13
C GLU A 418 22.90 -5.45 -9.64
N ILE A 419 24.14 -5.09 -9.26
CA ILE A 419 24.52 -4.74 -7.90
C ILE A 419 23.92 -3.38 -7.52
N PRO A 420 23.08 -3.30 -6.47
CA PRO A 420 22.56 -2.03 -5.99
C PRO A 420 23.64 -1.14 -5.38
N ASN A 421 23.34 0.15 -5.27
CA ASN A 421 24.09 1.03 -4.38
C ASN A 421 23.60 0.86 -2.95
N PHE A 422 24.47 0.37 -2.06
CA PHE A 422 24.16 0.16 -0.65
C PHE A 422 24.63 1.31 0.25
N SER A 423 25.20 2.38 -0.30
CA SER A 423 25.75 3.49 0.49
C SER A 423 24.74 4.02 1.52
N GLY A 424 25.15 4.13 2.77
CA GLY A 424 24.32 4.59 3.90
C GLY A 424 23.42 3.51 4.51
N TRP A 425 23.40 2.28 3.99
CA TRP A 425 22.56 1.21 4.52
C TRP A 425 23.20 0.54 5.74
N THR A 426 22.37 0.06 6.66
CA THR A 426 22.84 -0.78 7.77
C THR A 426 23.19 -2.19 7.28
N MET A 427 24.05 -2.89 8.04
CA MET A 427 24.42 -4.28 7.75
C MET A 427 23.21 -5.20 7.60
N ARG A 428 22.19 -5.02 8.43
CA ARG A 428 20.95 -5.80 8.34
C ARG A 428 20.21 -5.55 7.03
N GLN A 429 20.06 -4.30 6.63
CA GLN A 429 19.35 -3.93 5.39
C GLN A 429 20.08 -4.49 4.17
N ALA A 430 21.40 -4.31 4.12
CA ALA A 430 22.20 -4.82 3.02
C ALA A 430 22.17 -6.35 2.94
N ALA A 431 22.29 -7.05 4.07
CA ALA A 431 22.17 -8.51 4.13
C ALA A 431 20.79 -9.00 3.65
N GLU A 432 19.71 -8.34 4.06
CA GLU A 432 18.35 -8.70 3.66
C GLU A 432 18.16 -8.61 2.14
N VAL A 433 18.68 -7.54 1.51
CA VAL A 433 18.60 -7.34 0.06
C VAL A 433 19.56 -8.23 -0.71
N LEU A 434 20.81 -8.42 -0.26
CA LEU A 434 21.73 -9.35 -0.90
C LEU A 434 21.17 -10.77 -0.91
N ASN A 435 20.62 -11.24 0.22
CA ASN A 435 19.93 -12.53 0.29
C ASN A 435 18.72 -12.58 -0.66
N TRP A 436 18.04 -11.46 -0.91
CA TRP A 436 16.94 -11.39 -1.86
C TRP A 436 17.39 -11.45 -3.33
N LEU A 437 18.57 -10.91 -3.63
CA LEU A 437 19.23 -11.03 -4.92
C LEU A 437 19.89 -12.41 -5.13
N GLY A 438 19.88 -13.26 -4.10
CA GLY A 438 20.57 -14.55 -4.12
C GLY A 438 22.09 -14.40 -4.02
N LEU A 439 22.58 -13.31 -3.44
CA LEU A 439 24.00 -12.98 -3.28
C LEU A 439 24.44 -13.19 -1.83
N THR A 440 25.74 -13.42 -1.65
CA THR A 440 26.36 -13.56 -0.33
C THR A 440 26.96 -12.23 0.10
N MET A 441 26.86 -11.89 1.39
CA MET A 441 27.50 -10.69 1.93
C MET A 441 28.78 -11.05 2.68
N GLU A 442 29.90 -10.41 2.33
CA GLU A 442 31.09 -10.31 3.19
C GLU A 442 31.11 -8.91 3.81
N SER A 443 31.09 -8.81 5.14
CA SER A 443 31.09 -7.51 5.82
C SER A 443 32.46 -7.18 6.43
N ARG A 444 32.88 -5.91 6.31
CA ARG A 444 34.11 -5.38 6.92
C ARG A 444 33.78 -4.11 7.72
N GLY A 445 34.02 -4.14 9.03
CA GLY A 445 33.74 -2.99 9.91
C GLY A 445 32.35 -2.98 10.53
N SER A 446 31.89 -1.82 10.99
CA SER A 446 30.60 -1.63 11.67
C SER A 446 30.01 -0.24 11.40
N GLY A 447 28.68 -0.15 11.37
CA GLY A 447 27.94 1.10 11.14
C GLY A 447 27.11 1.01 9.86
N VAL A 448 27.24 2.00 8.98
CA VAL A 448 26.58 2.05 7.66
C VAL A 448 27.57 1.80 6.53
N VAL A 449 27.08 1.29 5.41
CA VAL A 449 27.89 1.02 4.23
C VAL A 449 28.50 2.33 3.73
N ASN A 450 29.82 2.36 3.58
CA ASN A 450 30.58 3.48 3.00
C ASN A 450 31.41 3.06 1.77
N GLY A 451 31.49 1.76 1.50
CA GLY A 451 32.19 1.17 0.36
C GLY A 451 31.59 -0.18 0.00
N GLN A 452 31.63 -0.53 -1.28
CA GLN A 452 31.15 -1.81 -1.78
C GLN A 452 31.99 -2.31 -2.96
N ASP A 453 32.12 -3.62 -3.08
CA ASP A 453 32.71 -4.34 -4.22
C ASP A 453 31.88 -5.61 -4.48
N PRO A 454 31.31 -5.82 -5.68
CA PRO A 454 31.45 -5.01 -6.90
C PRO A 454 30.76 -3.64 -6.87
N ALA A 455 31.09 -2.77 -7.83
CA ALA A 455 30.54 -1.41 -7.87
C ALA A 455 29.03 -1.40 -8.22
N PRO A 456 28.28 -0.36 -7.80
CA PRO A 456 26.88 -0.22 -8.20
C PRO A 456 26.71 -0.27 -9.72
N GLY A 457 25.73 -1.03 -10.20
CA GLY A 457 25.44 -1.22 -11.62
C GLY A 457 26.18 -2.38 -12.29
N GLU A 458 27.14 -3.02 -11.60
CA GLU A 458 27.80 -4.21 -12.12
C GLU A 458 26.88 -5.44 -12.09
N LYS A 459 27.05 -6.34 -13.06
CA LYS A 459 26.25 -7.55 -13.18
C LYS A 459 26.98 -8.74 -12.58
N VAL A 460 26.34 -9.41 -11.62
CA VAL A 460 26.88 -10.58 -10.91
C VAL A 460 25.95 -11.78 -11.02
N LYS A 461 26.47 -12.98 -10.81
CA LYS A 461 25.64 -14.19 -10.81
C LYS A 461 25.07 -14.45 -9.42
N PRO A 462 23.85 -15.00 -9.31
CA PRO A 462 23.36 -15.53 -8.05
C PRO A 462 24.39 -16.50 -7.43
N GLY A 463 24.73 -16.28 -6.16
CA GLY A 463 25.76 -16.98 -5.40
C GLY A 463 27.05 -16.18 -5.23
N ASP A 464 27.30 -15.16 -6.04
CA ASP A 464 28.48 -14.30 -5.93
C ASP A 464 28.49 -13.53 -4.60
N THR A 465 29.69 -13.17 -4.14
CA THR A 465 29.89 -12.45 -2.87
C THR A 465 30.04 -10.96 -3.14
N VAL A 466 29.33 -10.15 -2.35
CA VAL A 466 29.46 -8.69 -2.31
C VAL A 466 30.12 -8.31 -1.00
N ILE A 467 31.27 -7.65 -1.12
CA ILE A 467 32.03 -7.10 0.00
C ILE A 467 31.45 -5.72 0.31
N LEU A 468 31.01 -5.51 1.55
CA LEU A 468 30.52 -4.23 2.05
C LEU A 468 31.41 -3.74 3.19
N GLU A 469 31.93 -2.52 3.04
CA GLU A 469 32.70 -1.81 4.05
C GLU A 469 31.78 -0.90 4.86
N PHE A 470 31.91 -0.95 6.18
CA PHE A 470 31.04 -0.25 7.12
C PHE A 470 31.85 0.67 8.03
N SER A 471 31.41 1.93 8.17
CA SER A 471 31.92 2.88 9.15
C SER A 471 30.83 3.47 10.03
N ALA A 472 31.22 3.94 11.22
CA ALA A 472 30.34 4.72 12.08
C ALA A 472 29.84 5.98 11.32
N ILE A 473 28.63 6.40 11.65
CA ILE A 473 28.11 7.71 11.23
C ILE A 473 28.75 8.73 12.17
N ASP A 474 29.60 9.62 11.64
CA ASP A 474 30.13 10.77 12.37
C ASP A 474 29.07 11.87 12.53
#